data_AF-W7C4A1-F1
#
_entry.id   AF-W7C4A1-F1
#
_cell.length_a   1.000
_cell.length_b   1.000
_cell.length_c   1.000
_cell.angle_alpha   90.00
_cell.angle_beta   90.00
_cell.angle_gamma   90.00
#
_symmetry.space_group_name_H-M   'P 1'
#
loop_
_entity.id
_entity.type
_entity.pdbx_description
1 polymer ?
#
loop_
_entity_poly.entity_id
_entity_poly.type
_entity_poly.pdbx_seq_one_letter_code
_entity_poly.pdbx_strand_id
1 'polypeptide(L)'
;MKISWKTRLALDPRVSKVLISLVICLILYPFFGKYIIYPTYVFNAIYITAQLTKGATYKSSLSRIFGTIAGGLTGVILYFVMPNHFVVIPLAATLAVLWGYLFLGKFTPVVAVVAVMILTGKAAGEPVVYLNNRLFDTMIGLSIGFLVYFLYPRKKKQVSQVFDTSVKEFFAGIQPMYEKLKRGGSLKEDLKGAWKSLQGLKDKRERIVNDSSFVPKIEDAEPMLVLIHDLELIIQNLAILYHQPLEKEPSAELAEVLVFHEQNYERLYGKVQQEIQAKYR
;
A
#
# COMPACT_ATOMS: atom_id res chain seq x y z
N MET A 1 -4.58 -27.41 15.85
CA MET A 1 -3.59 -26.32 16.02
C MET A 1 -4.17 -25.28 17.01
N LYS A 2 -3.75 -25.29 18.29
CA LYS A 2 -4.25 -24.33 19.30
C LYS A 2 -3.49 -23.02 19.15
N ILE A 3 -4.09 -22.04 18.50
CA ILE A 3 -3.53 -20.68 18.38
C ILE A 3 -3.47 -20.06 19.78
N SER A 4 -2.27 -19.71 20.24
CA SER A 4 -2.01 -19.10 21.56
C SER A 4 -2.73 -17.77 21.71
N TRP A 5 -3.26 -17.47 22.91
CA TRP A 5 -3.91 -16.21 23.25
C TRP A 5 -3.04 -14.98 22.95
N LYS A 6 -1.72 -15.10 23.10
CA LYS A 6 -0.76 -14.05 22.72
C LYS A 6 -0.78 -13.73 21.23
N THR A 7 -1.04 -14.73 20.38
CA THR A 7 -1.19 -14.56 18.93
C THR A 7 -2.53 -13.95 18.55
N ARG A 8 -3.58 -14.19 19.35
CA ARG A 8 -4.91 -13.54 19.18
C ARG A 8 -4.91 -12.08 19.66
N LEU A 9 -4.10 -11.77 20.68
CA LEU A 9 -3.92 -10.42 21.24
C LEU A 9 -2.85 -9.59 20.53
N ALA A 10 -2.11 -10.18 19.57
CA ALA A 10 -1.30 -9.44 18.63
C ALA A 10 -2.24 -8.64 17.72
N LEU A 11 -2.66 -7.48 18.21
CA LEU A 11 -3.57 -6.58 17.51
C LEU A 11 -2.94 -6.15 16.19
N ASP A 12 -3.69 -6.35 15.10
CA ASP A 12 -3.38 -5.77 13.81
C ASP A 12 -3.13 -4.26 14.00
N PRO A 13 -2.04 -3.68 13.47
CA PRO A 13 -1.76 -2.24 13.57
C PRO A 13 -2.93 -1.35 13.15
N ARG A 14 -3.77 -1.79 12.21
CA ARG A 14 -5.01 -1.10 11.79
C ARG A 14 -6.03 -1.06 12.93
N VAL A 15 -6.23 -2.18 13.62
CA VAL A 15 -7.15 -2.28 14.76
C VAL A 15 -6.63 -1.46 15.94
N SER A 16 -5.31 -1.50 16.21
CA SER A 16 -4.71 -0.66 17.26
C SER A 16 -4.93 0.83 17.00
N LYS A 17 -4.76 1.32 15.76
CA LYS A 17 -5.01 2.73 15.41
C LYS A 17 -6.47 3.12 15.62
N VAL A 18 -7.40 2.25 15.22
CA VAL A 18 -8.83 2.51 15.45
C VAL A 18 -9.12 2.61 16.96
N LEU A 19 -8.63 1.67 17.76
CA LEU A 19 -8.84 1.67 19.22
C LEU A 19 -8.25 2.92 19.87
N ILE A 20 -7.02 3.32 19.51
CA ILE A 20 -6.41 4.56 20.02
C ILE A 20 -7.25 5.78 19.62
N SER A 21 -7.75 5.81 18.38
CA SER A 21 -8.63 6.90 17.92
C SER A 21 -9.91 6.98 18.75
N LEU A 22 -10.50 5.83 19.13
CA LEU A 22 -11.69 5.78 19.98
C LEU A 22 -11.39 6.23 21.42
N VAL A 23 -10.22 5.88 21.98
CA VAL A 23 -9.80 6.38 23.30
C VAL A 23 -9.63 7.90 23.28
N ILE A 24 -9.03 8.44 22.20
CA ILE A 24 -8.94 9.89 22.02
C ILE A 24 -10.34 10.51 21.91
N CYS A 25 -11.27 9.89 21.17
CA CYS A 25 -12.66 10.35 21.15
C CYS A 25 -13.27 10.39 22.54
N LEU A 26 -13.09 9.36 23.37
CA LEU A 26 -13.61 9.33 24.75
C LEU A 26 -13.07 10.49 25.60
N ILE A 27 -11.81 10.86 25.41
CA ILE A 27 -11.18 11.98 26.12
C ILE A 27 -11.66 13.33 25.57
N LEU A 28 -11.87 13.44 24.26
CA LEU A 28 -12.28 14.70 23.61
C LEU A 28 -13.79 14.97 23.72
N TYR A 29 -14.61 13.94 23.85
CA TYR A 29 -16.07 14.06 23.85
C TYR A 29 -16.62 14.99 24.95
N PRO A 30 -16.11 15.00 26.19
CA PRO A 30 -16.52 15.96 27.20
C PRO A 30 -16.27 17.43 26.83
N PHE A 31 -15.25 17.71 26.01
CA PHE A 31 -14.86 19.07 25.61
C PHE A 31 -15.55 19.51 24.31
N PHE A 32 -15.62 18.60 23.33
CA PHE A 32 -16.12 18.88 21.99
C PHE A 32 -17.54 18.35 21.73
N GLY A 33 -18.12 17.56 22.64
CA GLY A 33 -19.42 16.93 22.46
C GLY A 33 -20.58 17.92 22.28
N LYS A 34 -20.43 19.17 22.74
CA LYS A 34 -21.38 20.25 22.47
C LYS A 34 -21.38 20.72 21.01
N TYR A 35 -20.26 20.55 20.31
CA TYR A 35 -20.10 20.93 18.91
C TYR A 35 -20.29 19.74 17.95
N ILE A 36 -20.29 18.52 18.48
CA ILE A 36 -20.53 17.29 17.70
C ILE A 36 -22.03 17.03 17.68
N ILE A 37 -22.66 17.27 16.55
CA ILE A 37 -24.12 17.12 16.40
C ILE A 37 -24.46 15.71 15.94
N TYR A 38 -23.62 15.11 15.10
CA TYR A 38 -23.79 13.76 14.57
C TYR A 38 -22.53 12.91 14.80
N PRO A 39 -22.43 12.24 15.97
CA PRO A 39 -21.26 11.43 16.32
C PRO A 39 -20.97 10.30 15.33
N THR A 40 -22.00 9.82 14.64
CA THR A 40 -21.90 8.79 13.60
C THR A 40 -20.96 9.20 12.46
N TYR A 41 -20.91 10.48 12.08
CA TYR A 41 -19.99 10.95 11.03
C TYR A 41 -18.55 11.04 11.52
N VAL A 42 -18.34 11.42 12.79
CA VAL A 42 -17.01 11.41 13.44
C VAL A 42 -16.44 9.99 13.43
N PHE A 43 -17.21 9.01 13.93
CA PHE A 43 -16.74 7.62 13.99
C PHE A 43 -16.56 6.99 12.61
N ASN A 44 -17.47 7.25 11.66
CA ASN A 44 -17.32 6.77 10.29
C ASN A 44 -16.06 7.33 9.61
N ALA A 45 -15.75 8.61 9.83
CA ALA A 45 -14.50 9.20 9.35
C ALA A 45 -13.29 8.48 9.96
N ILE A 46 -13.26 8.28 11.28
CA ILE A 46 -12.18 7.57 12.00
C ILE A 46 -11.99 6.15 11.48
N TYR A 47 -13.06 5.35 11.40
CA TYR A 47 -12.96 3.95 10.96
C TYR A 47 -12.36 3.83 9.58
N ILE A 48 -12.72 4.74 8.68
CA ILE A 48 -12.18 4.71 7.32
C ILE A 48 -10.77 5.31 7.28
N THR A 49 -10.44 6.39 7.99
CA THR A 49 -9.10 6.99 7.91
C THR A 49 -8.03 6.25 8.69
N ALA A 50 -8.36 5.68 9.85
CA ALA A 50 -7.40 5.05 10.75
C ALA A 50 -7.01 3.64 10.30
N GLN A 51 -7.87 2.96 9.53
CA GLN A 51 -7.57 1.68 8.88
C GLN A 51 -6.71 1.85 7.62
N LEU A 52 -6.78 3.03 7.01
CA LEU A 52 -6.01 3.38 5.83
C LEU A 52 -4.61 3.88 6.21
N THR A 53 -3.87 4.25 5.19
CA THR A 53 -2.43 4.44 5.22
C THR A 53 -2.07 5.82 4.72
N LYS A 54 -0.91 6.44 5.01
CA LYS A 54 -0.75 7.90 4.81
C LYS A 54 -1.31 8.44 3.48
N GLY A 55 -0.91 7.82 2.36
CA GLY A 55 -1.39 8.21 1.04
C GLY A 55 -2.88 7.90 0.81
N ALA A 56 -3.33 6.73 1.24
CA ALA A 56 -4.72 6.32 1.14
C ALA A 56 -5.65 7.11 2.08
N THR A 57 -5.23 7.36 3.31
CA THR A 57 -5.87 8.24 4.30
C THR A 57 -5.94 9.66 3.74
N TYR A 58 -4.85 10.22 3.18
CA TYR A 58 -4.89 11.54 2.57
C TYR A 58 -5.88 11.63 1.39
N LYS A 59 -5.76 10.69 0.44
CA LYS A 59 -6.68 10.61 -0.72
C LYS A 59 -8.13 10.38 -0.30
N SER A 60 -8.36 9.55 0.71
CA SER A 60 -9.69 9.23 1.26
C SER A 60 -10.29 10.41 2.01
N SER A 61 -9.51 11.08 2.84
CA SER A 61 -9.90 12.31 3.56
C SER A 61 -10.29 13.41 2.59
N LEU A 62 -9.48 13.66 1.55
CA LEU A 62 -9.84 14.61 0.50
C LEU A 62 -11.11 14.20 -0.24
N SER A 63 -11.21 12.92 -0.65
CA SER A 63 -12.41 12.41 -1.32
C SER A 63 -13.68 12.58 -0.47
N ARG A 64 -13.56 12.50 0.87
CA ARG A 64 -14.67 12.70 1.82
C ARG A 64 -15.04 14.16 1.99
N ILE A 65 -14.05 15.06 2.09
CA ILE A 65 -14.30 16.50 2.17
C ILE A 65 -14.98 16.97 0.89
N PHE A 66 -14.36 16.72 -0.27
CA PHE A 66 -14.93 17.06 -1.56
C PHE A 66 -16.28 16.38 -1.80
N GLY A 67 -16.41 15.11 -1.42
CA GLY A 67 -17.68 14.39 -1.58
C GLY A 67 -18.80 14.94 -0.70
N THR A 68 -18.48 15.38 0.52
CA THR A 68 -19.47 16.00 1.41
C THR A 68 -19.86 17.38 0.90
N ILE A 69 -18.93 18.17 0.37
CA ILE A 69 -19.23 19.48 -0.21
C ILE A 69 -20.06 19.33 -1.49
N ALA A 70 -19.59 18.54 -2.46
CA ALA A 70 -20.25 18.37 -3.75
C ALA A 70 -21.63 17.70 -3.63
N GLY A 71 -21.73 16.62 -2.85
CA GLY A 71 -23.00 15.97 -2.55
C GLY A 71 -23.91 16.87 -1.73
N GLY A 72 -23.31 17.64 -0.82
CA GLY A 72 -23.96 18.63 0.00
C GLY A 72 -24.68 19.70 -0.80
N LEU A 73 -23.93 20.40 -1.64
CA LEU A 73 -24.44 21.45 -2.52
C LEU A 73 -25.49 20.92 -3.48
N THR A 74 -25.27 19.72 -4.06
CA THR A 74 -26.26 19.09 -4.94
C THR A 74 -27.58 18.85 -4.21
N GLY A 75 -27.53 18.33 -2.98
CA GLY A 75 -28.72 18.11 -2.15
C GLY A 75 -29.42 19.42 -1.77
N VAL A 76 -28.66 20.44 -1.35
CA VAL A 76 -29.21 21.76 -0.96
C VAL A 76 -29.87 22.47 -2.15
N ILE A 77 -29.20 22.50 -3.31
CA ILE A 77 -29.75 23.14 -4.52
C ILE A 77 -31.06 22.47 -4.91
N LEU A 78 -31.08 21.14 -4.99
CA LEU A 78 -32.28 20.40 -5.39
C LEU A 78 -33.41 20.51 -4.36
N TYR A 79 -33.08 20.62 -3.08
CA TYR A 79 -34.06 20.88 -2.03
C TYR A 79 -34.81 22.19 -2.27
N PHE A 80 -34.09 23.26 -2.66
CA PHE A 80 -34.71 24.57 -2.93
C PHE A 80 -35.41 24.65 -4.29
N VAL A 81 -34.89 23.97 -5.31
CA VAL A 81 -35.49 23.99 -6.66
C VAL A 81 -36.77 23.14 -6.73
N MET A 82 -36.81 21.98 -6.07
CA MET A 82 -37.94 21.06 -6.12
C MET A 82 -38.26 20.50 -4.72
N PRO A 83 -38.84 21.31 -3.82
CA PRO A 83 -39.19 20.85 -2.49
C PRO A 83 -40.25 19.74 -2.54
N ASN A 84 -40.11 18.73 -1.67
CA ASN A 84 -41.11 17.68 -1.39
C ASN A 84 -41.48 16.72 -2.54
N HIS A 85 -40.68 16.61 -3.59
CA HIS A 85 -40.95 15.67 -4.68
C HIS A 85 -40.07 14.41 -4.57
N PHE A 86 -40.69 13.23 -4.43
CA PHE A 86 -39.96 11.97 -4.18
C PHE A 86 -38.95 11.60 -5.28
N VAL A 87 -39.22 12.02 -6.52
CA VAL A 87 -38.32 11.81 -7.69
C VAL A 87 -37.00 12.60 -7.56
N VAL A 88 -36.96 13.63 -6.70
CA VAL A 88 -35.77 14.46 -6.52
C VAL A 88 -34.64 13.68 -5.83
N ILE A 89 -34.98 12.67 -5.02
CA ILE A 89 -33.99 11.81 -4.35
C ILE A 89 -33.15 10.99 -5.36
N PRO A 90 -33.74 10.16 -6.24
CA PRO A 90 -32.96 9.44 -7.24
C PRO A 90 -32.31 10.39 -8.26
N LEU A 91 -32.94 11.52 -8.60
CA LEU A 91 -32.32 12.53 -9.46
C LEU A 91 -31.04 13.12 -8.84
N ALA A 92 -31.08 13.48 -7.56
CA ALA A 92 -29.93 13.98 -6.83
C ALA A 92 -28.81 12.95 -6.72
N ALA A 93 -29.15 11.67 -6.50
CA ALA A 93 -28.18 10.59 -6.49
C ALA A 93 -27.49 10.46 -7.87
N THR A 94 -28.26 10.46 -8.96
CA THR A 94 -27.71 10.41 -10.33
C THR A 94 -26.78 11.58 -10.61
N LEU A 95 -27.22 12.82 -10.31
CA LEU A 95 -26.40 14.02 -10.50
C LEU A 95 -25.13 13.96 -9.64
N ALA A 96 -25.25 13.57 -8.37
CA ALA A 96 -24.10 13.42 -7.48
C ALA A 96 -23.08 12.38 -7.98
N VAL A 97 -23.53 11.29 -8.61
CA VAL A 97 -22.66 10.29 -9.23
C VAL A 97 -21.94 10.87 -10.46
N LEU A 98 -22.66 11.59 -11.31
CA LEU A 98 -22.08 12.27 -12.47
C LEU A 98 -21.03 13.31 -12.04
N TRP A 99 -21.34 14.13 -11.04
CA TRP A 99 -20.38 15.09 -10.46
C TRP A 99 -19.17 14.39 -9.85
N GLY A 100 -19.38 13.29 -9.13
CA GLY A 100 -18.30 12.48 -8.58
C GLY A 100 -17.37 11.93 -9.67
N TYR A 101 -17.93 11.44 -10.78
CA TYR A 101 -17.13 10.99 -11.91
C TYR A 101 -16.38 12.14 -12.59
N LEU A 102 -17.05 13.26 -12.84
CA LEU A 102 -16.48 14.42 -13.57
C LEU A 102 -15.36 15.11 -12.78
N PHE A 103 -15.52 15.31 -11.47
CA PHE A 103 -14.55 16.07 -10.66
C PHE A 103 -13.51 15.20 -9.95
N LEU A 104 -13.82 13.94 -9.64
CA LEU A 104 -12.91 13.05 -8.89
C LEU A 104 -12.32 11.94 -9.77
N GLY A 105 -12.76 11.82 -11.03
CA GLY A 105 -12.31 10.79 -11.97
C GLY A 105 -12.70 9.36 -11.57
N LYS A 106 -13.53 9.20 -10.54
CA LYS A 106 -13.94 7.90 -9.98
C LYS A 106 -15.28 8.00 -9.28
N PHE A 107 -16.01 6.88 -9.26
CA PHE A 107 -17.21 6.75 -8.43
C PHE A 107 -16.86 6.94 -6.95
N THR A 108 -17.43 7.98 -6.33
CA THR A 108 -17.22 8.28 -4.90
C THR A 108 -18.57 8.19 -4.19
N PRO A 109 -18.88 7.06 -3.52
CA PRO A 109 -20.21 6.81 -2.92
C PRO A 109 -20.65 7.91 -1.95
N VAL A 110 -19.69 8.56 -1.28
CA VAL A 110 -19.94 9.62 -0.31
C VAL A 110 -20.74 10.77 -0.92
N VAL A 111 -20.48 11.14 -2.18
CA VAL A 111 -21.17 12.26 -2.87
C VAL A 111 -22.67 11.98 -2.96
N ALA A 112 -23.03 10.78 -3.44
CA ALA A 112 -24.43 10.37 -3.61
C ALA A 112 -25.13 10.21 -2.26
N VAL A 113 -24.48 9.57 -1.28
CA VAL A 113 -25.05 9.36 0.06
C VAL A 113 -25.34 10.68 0.76
N VAL A 114 -24.45 11.68 0.66
CA VAL A 114 -24.66 12.99 1.27
C VAL A 114 -25.86 13.71 0.62
N ALA A 115 -25.95 13.70 -0.71
CA ALA A 115 -27.04 14.33 -1.44
C ALA A 115 -28.41 13.74 -1.05
N VAL A 116 -28.50 12.41 -0.98
CA VAL A 116 -29.70 11.70 -0.53
C VAL A 116 -30.04 12.00 0.92
N MET A 117 -29.05 12.04 1.81
CA MET A 117 -29.26 12.32 3.24
C MET A 117 -29.82 13.72 3.50
N ILE A 118 -29.44 14.71 2.70
CA ILE A 118 -30.00 16.07 2.78
C ILE A 118 -31.47 16.08 2.39
N LEU A 119 -31.83 15.42 1.28
CA LEU A 119 -33.19 15.42 0.75
C LEU A 119 -34.16 14.54 1.52
N THR A 120 -33.66 13.50 2.20
CA THR A 120 -34.49 12.58 3.00
C THR A 120 -34.80 13.09 4.41
N GLY A 121 -34.36 14.31 4.76
CA GLY A 121 -34.81 15.00 5.97
C GLY A 121 -34.48 14.30 7.29
N LYS A 122 -33.56 13.31 7.30
CA LYS A 122 -33.10 12.66 8.55
C LYS A 122 -32.28 13.59 9.46
N ALA A 123 -32.21 14.87 9.12
CA ALA A 123 -31.64 15.93 9.91
C ALA A 123 -32.78 16.88 10.31
N ALA A 124 -33.06 16.98 11.61
CA ALA A 124 -34.13 17.78 12.17
C ALA A 124 -33.91 19.32 12.07
N GLY A 125 -33.38 19.83 10.97
CA GLY A 125 -33.04 21.24 10.78
C GLY A 125 -32.86 21.64 9.31
N GLU A 126 -32.52 22.91 9.07
CA GLU A 126 -32.31 23.45 7.73
C GLU A 126 -31.20 22.69 6.97
N PRO A 127 -31.38 22.35 5.68
CA PRO A 127 -30.41 21.61 4.87
C PRO A 127 -28.99 22.18 4.90
N VAL A 128 -28.87 23.51 4.96
CA VAL A 128 -27.59 24.23 5.01
C VAL A 128 -26.91 24.02 6.36
N VAL A 129 -27.67 24.12 7.46
CA VAL A 129 -27.17 23.88 8.83
C VAL A 129 -26.72 22.43 8.96
N TYR A 130 -27.49 21.48 8.42
CA TYR A 130 -27.10 20.07 8.41
C TYR A 130 -25.80 19.83 7.64
N LEU A 131 -25.65 20.43 6.45
CA LEU A 131 -24.42 20.30 5.66
C LEU A 131 -23.22 20.83 6.43
N ASN A 132 -23.34 22.00 7.07
CA ASN A 132 -22.28 22.58 7.87
C ASN A 132 -21.88 21.67 9.05
N ASN A 133 -22.86 21.18 9.80
CA ASN A 133 -22.64 20.28 10.93
C ASN A 133 -21.96 18.97 10.47
N ARG A 134 -22.42 18.41 9.35
CA ARG A 134 -21.82 17.20 8.77
C ARG A 134 -20.38 17.41 8.32
N LEU A 135 -20.08 18.55 7.69
CA LEU A 135 -18.71 18.91 7.31
C LEU A 135 -17.83 19.01 8.55
N PHE A 136 -18.29 19.71 9.59
CA PHE A 136 -17.56 19.89 10.84
C PHE A 136 -17.30 18.56 11.56
N ASP A 137 -18.33 17.72 11.73
CA ASP A 137 -18.21 16.40 12.35
C ASP A 137 -17.26 15.48 11.57
N THR A 138 -17.34 15.53 10.23
CA THR A 138 -16.41 14.78 9.38
C THR A 138 -14.97 15.28 9.58
N MET A 139 -14.74 16.59 9.60
CA MET A 139 -13.43 17.18 9.82
C MET A 139 -12.82 16.81 11.18
N ILE A 140 -13.62 16.76 12.26
CA ILE A 140 -13.18 16.28 13.57
C ILE A 140 -12.69 14.83 13.47
N GLY A 141 -13.51 13.95 12.88
CA GLY A 141 -13.16 12.53 12.76
C GLY A 141 -11.92 12.29 11.89
N LEU A 142 -11.79 13.02 10.77
CA LEU A 142 -10.59 12.98 9.92
C LEU A 142 -9.36 13.47 10.69
N SER A 143 -9.48 14.55 11.46
CA SER A 143 -8.38 15.12 12.25
C SER A 143 -7.87 14.15 13.30
N ILE A 144 -8.78 13.48 14.03
CA ILE A 144 -8.42 12.44 15.00
C ILE A 144 -7.72 11.28 14.30
N GLY A 145 -8.25 10.80 13.17
CA GLY A 145 -7.64 9.74 12.38
C GLY A 145 -6.22 10.08 11.91
N PHE A 146 -5.99 11.32 11.46
CA PHE A 146 -4.65 11.81 11.10
C PHE A 146 -3.72 11.96 12.30
N LEU A 147 -4.23 12.47 13.43
CA LEU A 147 -3.46 12.62 14.66
C LEU A 147 -2.95 11.27 15.15
N VAL A 148 -3.82 10.26 15.21
CA VAL A 148 -3.44 8.90 15.62
C VAL A 148 -2.44 8.31 14.65
N TYR A 149 -2.64 8.52 13.35
CA TYR A 149 -1.68 8.08 12.35
C TYR A 149 -0.28 8.70 12.57
N PHE A 150 -0.21 9.98 12.92
CA PHE A 150 1.05 10.68 13.18
C PHE A 150 1.73 10.23 14.48
N LEU A 151 0.94 10.01 15.54
CA LEU A 151 1.42 9.59 16.86
C LEU A 151 1.77 8.10 16.93
N TYR A 152 1.19 7.25 16.06
CA TYR A 152 1.43 5.81 16.11
C TYR A 152 2.88 5.49 15.70
N PRO A 153 3.69 4.89 16.59
CA PRO A 153 5.10 4.69 16.32
C PRO A 153 5.30 3.78 15.12
N ARG A 154 6.03 4.29 14.13
CA ARG A 154 6.49 3.51 12.98
C ARG A 154 7.49 2.49 13.48
N LYS A 155 7.15 1.20 13.45
CA LYS A 155 8.17 0.16 13.51
C LYS A 155 9.03 0.27 12.24
N LYS A 156 10.11 1.04 12.32
CA LYS A 156 11.19 1.10 11.30
C LYS A 156 11.92 -0.24 11.14
N LYS A 157 11.76 -1.17 12.08
CA LYS A 157 12.36 -2.51 12.04
C LYS A 157 11.28 -3.55 11.83
N GLN A 158 11.20 -4.11 10.61
CA GLN A 158 10.81 -5.51 10.32
C GLN A 158 10.65 -5.77 8.82
N VAL A 159 10.44 -4.75 7.98
CA VAL A 159 10.22 -4.96 6.53
C VAL A 159 11.54 -5.15 5.77
N SER A 160 12.56 -4.32 6.04
CA SER A 160 13.88 -4.50 5.45
C SER A 160 14.45 -5.86 5.81
N GLN A 161 14.48 -6.21 7.11
CA GLN A 161 14.99 -7.49 7.62
C GLN A 161 14.36 -8.71 6.94
N VAL A 162 13.06 -8.68 6.64
CA VAL A 162 12.37 -9.81 6.01
C VAL A 162 12.69 -9.93 4.52
N PHE A 163 12.91 -8.81 3.83
CA PHE A 163 13.42 -8.81 2.44
C PHE A 163 14.89 -9.24 2.40
N ASP A 164 15.68 -8.61 3.26
CA ASP A 164 17.10 -8.83 3.52
C ASP A 164 17.41 -10.31 3.81
N THR A 165 16.65 -10.99 4.68
CA THR A 165 16.85 -12.43 4.95
C THR A 165 16.59 -13.27 3.70
N SER A 166 15.52 -13.00 2.94
CA SER A 166 15.24 -13.74 1.72
C SER A 166 16.26 -13.49 0.61
N VAL A 167 16.84 -12.29 0.54
CA VAL A 167 17.95 -12.01 -0.38
C VAL A 167 19.19 -12.80 0.03
N LYS A 168 19.52 -12.87 1.33
CA LYS A 168 20.64 -13.68 1.83
C LYS A 168 20.48 -15.16 1.51
N GLU A 169 19.30 -15.72 1.77
CA GLU A 169 18.98 -17.12 1.47
C GLU A 169 19.11 -17.39 -0.03
N PHE A 170 18.58 -16.49 -0.85
CA PHE A 170 18.70 -16.57 -2.31
C PHE A 170 20.17 -16.52 -2.77
N PHE A 171 20.93 -15.54 -2.28
CA PHE A 171 22.32 -15.32 -2.65
C PHE A 171 23.23 -16.48 -2.22
N ALA A 172 23.00 -17.07 -1.05
CA ALA A 172 23.71 -18.25 -0.57
C ALA A 172 23.53 -19.47 -1.48
N GLY A 173 22.40 -19.55 -2.20
CA GLY A 173 22.15 -20.59 -3.20
C GLY A 173 22.92 -20.42 -4.51
N ILE A 174 23.49 -19.25 -4.79
CA ILE A 174 24.15 -18.94 -6.08
C ILE A 174 25.53 -19.59 -6.17
N GLN A 175 26.37 -19.44 -5.15
CA GLN A 175 27.74 -19.97 -5.19
C GLN A 175 27.81 -21.49 -5.46
N PRO A 176 26.98 -22.33 -4.81
CA PRO A 176 26.97 -23.77 -5.12
C PRO A 176 26.58 -24.09 -6.57
N MET A 177 25.72 -23.28 -7.20
CA MET A 177 25.34 -23.47 -8.60
C MET A 177 26.54 -23.20 -9.52
N TYR A 178 27.28 -22.14 -9.27
CA TYR A 178 28.47 -21.80 -10.06
C TYR A 178 29.58 -22.85 -9.91
N GLU A 179 29.83 -23.33 -8.71
CA GLU A 179 30.79 -24.43 -8.47
C GLU A 179 30.37 -25.72 -9.19
N LYS A 180 29.08 -26.02 -9.19
CA LYS A 180 28.52 -27.19 -9.88
C LYS A 180 28.65 -27.05 -11.41
N LEU A 181 28.45 -25.85 -11.95
CA LEU A 181 28.69 -25.54 -13.36
C LEU A 181 30.15 -25.79 -13.75
N LYS A 182 31.11 -25.28 -12.95
CA LYS A 182 32.55 -25.48 -13.19
C LYS A 182 32.97 -26.95 -13.20
N ARG A 183 32.24 -27.80 -12.48
CA ARG A 183 32.44 -29.27 -12.46
C ARG A 183 31.72 -30.01 -13.59
N GLY A 184 31.06 -29.29 -14.52
CA GLY A 184 30.27 -29.89 -15.59
C GLY A 184 28.94 -30.49 -15.13
N GLY A 185 28.43 -30.09 -13.97
CA GLY A 185 27.17 -30.60 -13.41
C GLY A 185 25.94 -29.99 -14.07
N SER A 186 24.85 -30.75 -14.12
CA SER A 186 23.56 -30.25 -14.64
C SER A 186 22.92 -29.22 -13.69
N LEU A 187 22.64 -28.02 -14.21
CA LEU A 187 21.98 -26.93 -13.45
C LEU A 187 20.48 -26.77 -13.76
N LYS A 188 19.88 -27.63 -14.58
CA LYS A 188 18.51 -27.44 -15.09
C LYS A 188 17.48 -27.17 -13.98
N GLU A 189 17.45 -28.00 -12.94
CA GLU A 189 16.51 -27.83 -11.82
C GLU A 189 16.94 -26.71 -10.86
N ASP A 190 18.23 -26.47 -10.70
CA ASP A 190 18.77 -25.40 -9.85
C ASP A 190 18.40 -24.01 -10.40
N LEU A 191 18.61 -23.80 -11.71
CA LEU A 191 18.23 -22.58 -12.41
C LEU A 191 16.71 -22.35 -12.37
N LYS A 192 15.92 -23.39 -12.59
CA LYS A 192 14.46 -23.32 -12.49
C LYS A 192 14.01 -22.92 -11.08
N GLY A 193 14.64 -23.49 -10.05
CA GLY A 193 14.42 -23.11 -8.65
C GLY A 193 14.82 -21.67 -8.36
N ALA A 194 15.97 -21.23 -8.87
CA ALA A 194 16.47 -19.86 -8.72
C ALA A 194 15.52 -18.84 -9.35
N TRP A 195 15.06 -19.07 -10.58
CA TRP A 195 14.05 -18.21 -11.23
C TRP A 195 12.76 -18.10 -10.43
N LYS A 196 12.27 -19.22 -9.88
CA LYS A 196 11.08 -19.22 -9.01
C LYS A 196 11.30 -18.41 -7.73
N SER A 197 12.46 -18.54 -7.11
CA SER A 197 12.82 -17.78 -5.90
C SER A 197 12.99 -16.29 -6.19
N LEU A 198 13.58 -15.93 -7.34
CA LEU A 198 13.69 -14.54 -7.79
C LEU A 198 12.31 -13.92 -8.02
N GLN A 199 11.38 -14.66 -8.63
CA GLN A 199 10.00 -14.20 -8.78
C GLN A 199 9.34 -13.97 -7.40
N GLY A 200 9.58 -14.88 -6.45
CA GLY A 200 9.14 -14.70 -5.07
C GLY A 200 9.70 -13.42 -4.41
N LEU A 201 10.95 -13.06 -4.69
CA LEU A 201 11.55 -11.80 -4.24
C LEU A 201 10.92 -10.57 -4.91
N LYS A 202 10.63 -10.63 -6.22
CA LYS A 202 9.92 -9.58 -6.97
C LYS A 202 8.53 -9.35 -6.38
N ASP A 203 7.75 -10.41 -6.19
CA ASP A 203 6.41 -10.35 -5.58
C ASP A 203 6.47 -9.81 -4.14
N LYS A 204 7.51 -10.19 -3.38
CA LYS A 204 7.71 -9.72 -2.01
C LYS A 204 8.05 -8.23 -1.97
N ARG A 205 8.92 -7.76 -2.86
CA ARG A 205 9.18 -6.32 -3.04
C ARG A 205 7.89 -5.60 -3.43
N GLU A 206 7.16 -6.12 -4.40
CA GLU A 206 5.89 -5.52 -4.83
C GLU A 206 4.91 -5.42 -3.67
N ARG A 207 4.76 -6.48 -2.87
CA ARG A 207 3.96 -6.43 -1.64
C ARG A 207 4.50 -5.44 -0.64
N ILE A 208 5.81 -5.27 -0.48
CA ILE A 208 6.39 -4.29 0.46
C ILE A 208 6.16 -2.85 -0.02
N VAL A 209 6.34 -2.61 -1.31
CA VAL A 209 6.17 -1.29 -1.95
C VAL A 209 4.68 -0.92 -2.03
N ASN A 210 3.81 -1.90 -2.32
CA ASN A 210 2.36 -1.74 -2.43
C ASN A 210 1.61 -2.00 -1.12
N ASP A 211 2.27 -2.51 -0.06
CA ASP A 211 1.70 -2.59 1.27
C ASP A 211 1.50 -1.16 1.72
N SER A 212 0.24 -0.76 1.56
CA SER A 212 -0.21 0.58 1.81
C SER A 212 0.21 1.05 3.21
N SER A 213 0.36 0.19 4.23
CA SER A 213 0.78 0.60 5.59
C SER A 213 2.19 1.22 5.63
N PHE A 214 2.96 0.90 4.59
CA PHE A 214 4.20 1.43 4.05
C PHE A 214 4.08 2.82 3.43
N VAL A 215 4.73 3.88 3.93
CA VAL A 215 5.14 4.97 3.05
C VAL A 215 6.53 4.59 2.58
N PRO A 216 6.74 4.08 1.35
CA PRO A 216 8.08 3.95 0.84
C PRO A 216 8.64 5.37 0.79
N LYS A 217 9.64 5.65 1.62
CA LYS A 217 10.60 6.68 1.23
C LYS A 217 11.18 6.15 -0.08
N ILE A 218 11.13 6.95 -1.14
CA ILE A 218 11.71 6.59 -2.45
C ILE A 218 13.17 6.11 -2.25
N GLU A 219 13.84 6.69 -1.24
CA GLU A 219 15.16 6.33 -0.70
C GLU A 219 15.36 4.84 -0.31
N ASP A 220 14.30 4.10 0.05
CA ASP A 220 14.40 2.68 0.47
C ASP A 220 14.00 1.68 -0.65
N ALA A 221 13.23 2.11 -1.65
CA ALA A 221 12.64 1.24 -2.68
C ALA A 221 13.54 1.03 -3.91
N GLU A 222 14.42 2.00 -4.19
CA GLU A 222 15.41 1.93 -5.27
C GLU A 222 16.51 0.90 -4.97
N PRO A 223 17.13 0.86 -3.76
CA PRO A 223 18.15 -0.15 -3.46
C PRO A 223 17.64 -1.59 -3.58
N MET A 224 16.37 -1.85 -3.25
CA MET A 224 15.77 -3.19 -3.43
C MET A 224 15.59 -3.55 -4.90
N LEU A 225 15.27 -2.58 -5.76
CA LEU A 225 15.11 -2.80 -7.19
C LEU A 225 16.47 -3.09 -7.85
N VAL A 226 17.49 -2.29 -7.50
CA VAL A 226 18.87 -2.47 -7.98
C VAL A 226 19.38 -3.85 -7.58
N LEU A 227 19.16 -4.27 -6.33
CA LEU A 227 19.57 -5.57 -5.84
C LEU A 227 18.86 -6.73 -6.57
N ILE A 228 17.55 -6.63 -6.80
CA ILE A 228 16.82 -7.64 -7.59
C ILE A 228 17.35 -7.71 -9.02
N HIS A 229 17.65 -6.56 -9.62
CA HIS A 229 18.19 -6.49 -10.97
C HIS A 229 19.58 -7.15 -11.06
N ASP A 230 20.47 -6.88 -10.10
CA ASP A 230 21.79 -7.51 -10.04
C ASP A 230 21.67 -9.04 -9.86
N LEU A 231 20.75 -9.51 -9.01
CA LEU A 231 20.47 -10.95 -8.83
C LEU A 231 19.93 -11.60 -10.12
N GLU A 232 19.07 -10.90 -10.84
CA GLU A 232 18.53 -11.35 -12.14
C GLU A 232 19.64 -11.50 -13.18
N LEU A 233 20.52 -10.51 -13.28
CA LEU A 233 21.70 -10.57 -14.17
C LEU A 233 22.62 -11.73 -13.79
N ILE A 234 22.83 -12.01 -12.51
CA ILE A 234 23.63 -13.17 -12.06
C ILE A 234 23.03 -14.48 -12.57
N ILE A 235 21.71 -14.70 -12.42
CA ILE A 235 21.05 -15.91 -12.93
C ILE A 235 21.13 -15.99 -14.45
N GLN A 236 20.98 -14.87 -15.16
CA GLN A 236 21.09 -14.82 -16.62
C GLN A 236 22.49 -15.24 -17.09
N ASN A 237 23.55 -14.71 -16.48
CA ASN A 237 24.92 -15.10 -16.80
C ASN A 237 25.14 -16.60 -16.54
N LEU A 238 24.68 -17.14 -15.40
CA LEU A 238 24.75 -18.58 -15.12
C LEU A 238 23.97 -19.43 -16.14
N ALA A 239 22.80 -18.98 -16.56
CA ALA A 239 21.99 -19.68 -17.55
C ALA A 239 22.68 -19.70 -18.92
N ILE A 240 23.32 -18.60 -19.34
CA ILE A 240 24.07 -18.53 -20.60
C ILE A 240 25.27 -19.47 -20.55
N LEU A 241 26.05 -19.42 -19.47
CA LEU A 241 27.21 -20.31 -19.30
C LEU A 241 26.79 -21.80 -19.25
N TYR A 242 25.62 -22.12 -18.69
CA TYR A 242 25.10 -23.49 -18.67
C TYR A 242 24.63 -24.00 -20.04
N HIS A 243 24.03 -23.14 -20.87
CA HIS A 243 23.56 -23.53 -22.21
C HIS A 243 24.64 -23.38 -23.29
N GLN A 244 25.92 -23.29 -22.90
CA GLN A 244 27.03 -23.32 -23.83
C GLN A 244 26.94 -24.56 -24.75
N PRO A 245 27.21 -24.43 -26.06
CA PRO A 245 27.34 -25.57 -26.96
C PRO A 245 28.38 -26.56 -26.44
N LEU A 246 28.07 -27.87 -26.45
CA LEU A 246 28.93 -28.97 -26.01
C LEU A 246 30.18 -29.20 -26.90
N GLU A 247 30.57 -28.23 -27.72
CA GLU A 247 31.75 -28.33 -28.56
C GLU A 247 33.00 -28.39 -27.68
N LYS A 248 33.87 -29.38 -27.93
CA LYS A 248 35.10 -29.59 -27.15
C LYS A 248 36.06 -28.40 -27.23
N GLU A 249 35.96 -27.59 -28.28
CA GLU A 249 36.68 -26.34 -28.44
C GLU A 249 35.69 -25.28 -28.98
N PRO A 250 35.27 -24.31 -28.17
CA PRO A 250 34.45 -23.22 -28.66
C PRO A 250 35.20 -22.40 -29.71
N SER A 251 34.49 -21.86 -30.70
CA SER A 251 35.08 -20.88 -31.61
C SER A 251 35.67 -19.70 -30.83
N ALA A 252 36.67 -19.00 -31.39
CA ALA A 252 37.32 -17.88 -30.71
C ALA A 252 36.31 -16.80 -30.27
N GLU A 253 35.29 -16.53 -31.09
CA GLU A 253 34.18 -15.62 -30.78
C GLU A 253 33.32 -16.12 -29.61
N LEU A 254 33.00 -17.42 -29.58
CA LEU A 254 32.22 -18.01 -28.49
C LEU A 254 33.02 -18.02 -27.18
N ALA A 255 34.33 -18.29 -27.23
CA ALA A 255 35.21 -18.23 -26.07
C ALA A 255 35.24 -16.82 -25.45
N GLU A 256 35.31 -15.77 -26.28
CA GLU A 256 35.26 -14.37 -25.81
C GLU A 256 33.94 -14.05 -25.10
N VAL A 257 32.80 -14.47 -25.67
CA VAL A 257 31.47 -14.29 -25.07
C VAL A 257 31.35 -15.01 -23.72
N LEU A 258 31.87 -16.24 -23.61
CA LEU A 258 31.84 -16.99 -22.34
C LEU A 258 32.69 -16.32 -21.26
N VAL A 259 33.89 -15.85 -21.61
CA VAL A 259 34.76 -15.09 -20.70
C VAL A 259 34.06 -13.81 -20.22
N PHE A 260 33.37 -13.10 -21.11
CA PHE A 260 32.59 -11.93 -20.75
C PHE A 260 31.48 -12.24 -19.73
N HIS A 261 30.75 -13.34 -19.90
CA HIS A 261 29.71 -13.75 -18.96
C HIS A 261 30.28 -14.23 -17.62
N GLU A 262 31.42 -14.91 -17.61
CA GLU A 262 32.12 -15.30 -16.37
C GLU A 262 32.60 -14.07 -15.59
N GLN A 263 33.25 -13.11 -16.26
CA GLN A 263 33.69 -11.86 -15.64
C GLN A 263 32.51 -11.04 -15.09
N ASN A 264 31.40 -10.98 -15.81
CA ASN A 264 30.21 -10.29 -15.33
C ASN A 264 29.58 -10.98 -14.13
N TYR A 265 29.53 -12.31 -14.11
CA TYR A 265 29.11 -13.08 -12.95
C TYR A 265 29.95 -12.71 -11.72
N GLU A 266 31.28 -12.82 -11.81
CA GLU A 266 32.19 -12.55 -10.69
C GLU A 266 32.07 -11.10 -10.18
N ARG A 267 32.01 -10.13 -11.10
CA ARG A 267 31.85 -8.71 -10.78
C ARG A 267 30.54 -8.44 -10.04
N LEU A 268 29.41 -8.96 -10.55
CA LEU A 268 28.10 -8.76 -9.94
C LEU A 268 27.99 -9.49 -8.60
N TYR A 269 28.50 -10.72 -8.53
CA TYR A 269 28.53 -11.51 -7.29
C TYR A 269 29.30 -10.77 -6.19
N GLY A 270 30.50 -10.27 -6.49
CA GLY A 270 31.30 -9.48 -5.56
C GLY A 270 30.60 -8.20 -5.10
N LYS A 271 29.96 -7.47 -6.03
CA LYS A 271 29.17 -6.26 -5.72
C LYS A 271 28.03 -6.57 -4.75
N VAL A 272 27.20 -7.57 -5.06
CA VAL A 272 26.06 -7.97 -4.22
C VAL A 272 26.54 -8.46 -2.85
N GLN A 273 27.65 -9.20 -2.79
CA GLN A 273 28.24 -9.65 -1.53
C GLN A 273 28.65 -8.47 -0.63
N GLN A 274 29.26 -7.43 -1.20
CA GLN A 274 29.63 -6.21 -0.45
C GLN A 274 28.40 -5.44 0.03
N GLU A 275 27.38 -5.28 -0.81
CA GLU A 275 26.12 -4.61 -0.44
C GLU A 275 25.38 -5.37 0.68
N ILE A 276 25.34 -6.70 0.60
CA ILE A 276 24.82 -7.54 1.67
C ILE A 276 25.67 -7.33 2.93
N GLN A 277 27.00 -7.36 2.88
CA GLN A 277 27.82 -7.18 4.10
C GLN A 277 27.67 -5.79 4.74
N ALA A 278 27.58 -4.73 3.94
CA ALA A 278 27.45 -3.35 4.42
C ALA A 278 26.13 -3.09 5.18
N LYS A 279 25.05 -3.79 4.82
CA LYS A 279 23.72 -3.62 5.44
C LYS A 279 23.53 -4.29 6.81
N TYR A 280 24.43 -5.19 7.23
CA TYR A 280 24.28 -5.94 8.50
C TYR A 280 25.52 -5.87 9.40
N ARG A 281 26.33 -4.82 9.26
CA ARG A 281 27.19 -4.34 10.35
C ARG A 281 26.35 -3.47 11.29
#